data_AF-M7SU13-F1
#
_entry.id   AF-M7SU13-F1
#
_cell.length_a   1.000
_cell.length_b   1.000
_cell.length_c   1.000
_cell.angle_alpha   90.00
_cell.angle_beta   90.00
_cell.angle_gamma   90.00
#
_symmetry.space_group_name_H-M   'P 1'
#
loop_
_entity.id
_entity.type
_entity.pdbx_description
1 polymer ?
#
loop_
_entity_poly.entity_id
_entity_poly.type
_entity_poly.pdbx_seq_one_letter_code
_entity_poly.pdbx_strand_id
1 'polypeptide(L)'
;MEPLDFVYLHCCRLDILAYYFLEPLESLNKEGLLRLYTVACGFIQDMTAQDEGDHRNELCTTFVERTITLAAISILKIHRSELAPFVDLDAGEKTYFSAILLVRKASIENDDLGARAASILSQLWTSQKAFRRRPDGRGGKGLETKIRSRLSMSAVFDAFWWWREEFAGKINPYKDEDQSPPPPAPEALAPVDPMDAIFMFDNGPFPDYDWAANMDIGDFDPVAMDHLHGGST
;
A
#
# COMPACT_ATOMS: atom_id res chain seq x y z
N MET A 1 -0.62 5.91 -31.31
CA MET A 1 -0.73 5.63 -29.87
C MET A 1 0.52 6.21 -29.29
N GLU A 2 0.38 7.25 -28.48
CA GLU A 2 1.50 7.96 -27.88
C GLU A 2 2.20 7.06 -26.86
N PRO A 3 3.51 7.25 -26.57
CA PRO A 3 4.24 6.45 -25.57
C PRO A 3 3.52 6.37 -24.22
N LEU A 4 2.89 7.47 -23.79
CA LEU A 4 2.13 7.56 -22.55
C LEU A 4 0.87 6.69 -22.54
N ASP A 5 0.21 6.47 -23.69
CA ASP A 5 -0.96 5.59 -23.79
C ASP A 5 -0.58 4.14 -23.44
N PHE A 6 0.61 3.70 -23.83
CA PHE A 6 1.11 2.38 -23.50
C PHE A 6 1.34 2.23 -21.98
N VAL A 7 1.88 3.26 -21.33
CA VAL A 7 2.07 3.28 -19.86
C VAL A 7 0.72 3.15 -19.16
N TYR A 8 -0.27 3.94 -19.55
CA TYR A 8 -1.61 3.86 -18.94
C TYR A 8 -2.30 2.52 -19.19
N LEU A 9 -2.13 1.94 -20.37
CA LEU A 9 -2.68 0.62 -20.66
C LEU A 9 -2.06 -0.46 -19.76
N HIS A 10 -0.74 -0.39 -19.50
CA HIS A 10 -0.07 -1.30 -18.57
C HIS A 10 -0.53 -1.08 -17.12
N CYS A 11 -0.75 0.17 -16.72
CA CYS A 11 -1.30 0.48 -15.40
C CYS A 11 -2.67 -0.16 -15.21
N CYS A 12 -3.60 0.07 -16.15
CA CYS A 12 -4.93 -0.54 -16.14
C CYS A 12 -4.87 -2.07 -16.12
N ARG A 13 -3.95 -2.68 -16.87
CA ARG A 13 -3.75 -4.14 -16.87
C ARG A 13 -3.34 -4.65 -15.49
N LEU A 14 -2.42 -3.96 -14.82
CA LEU A 14 -2.00 -4.30 -13.45
C LEU A 14 -3.16 -4.16 -12.46
N ASP A 15 -3.89 -3.05 -12.53
CA ASP A 15 -5.05 -2.81 -11.67
C ASP A 15 -6.11 -3.90 -11.81
N ILE A 16 -6.42 -4.32 -13.04
CA ILE A 16 -7.37 -5.41 -13.29
C ILE A 16 -6.85 -6.74 -12.74
N LEU A 17 -5.58 -7.06 -12.95
CA LEU A 17 -4.98 -8.31 -12.44
C LEU A 17 -4.90 -8.32 -10.90
N ALA A 18 -4.78 -7.17 -10.25
CA ALA A 18 -4.74 -7.08 -8.79
C ALA A 18 -6.04 -7.54 -8.11
N TYR A 19 -7.17 -7.60 -8.84
CA TYR A 19 -8.42 -8.16 -8.31
C TYR A 19 -8.30 -9.65 -7.95
N TYR A 20 -7.32 -10.38 -8.50
CA TYR A 20 -7.07 -11.77 -8.08
C TYR A 20 -6.70 -11.89 -6.60
N PHE A 21 -6.19 -10.83 -5.96
CA PHE A 21 -5.98 -10.81 -4.51
C PHE A 21 -7.27 -10.77 -3.69
N LEU A 22 -8.41 -10.43 -4.31
CA LEU A 22 -9.71 -10.33 -3.65
C LEU A 22 -10.52 -11.61 -3.74
N GLU A 23 -10.06 -12.60 -4.50
CA GLU A 23 -10.69 -13.91 -4.56
C GLU A 23 -10.51 -14.67 -3.22
N PRO A 24 -11.48 -15.51 -2.82
CA PRO A 24 -11.36 -16.36 -1.64
C PRO A 24 -10.13 -17.27 -1.75
N LEU A 25 -9.41 -17.51 -0.64
CA LEU A 25 -8.17 -18.30 -0.68
C LEU A 25 -8.43 -19.74 -1.19
N GLU A 26 -9.58 -20.30 -0.85
CA GLU A 26 -9.97 -21.66 -1.23
C GLU A 26 -10.12 -21.83 -2.76
N SER A 27 -10.43 -20.73 -3.45
CA SER A 27 -10.63 -20.68 -4.91
C SER A 27 -9.67 -19.71 -5.60
N LEU A 28 -8.54 -19.38 -4.97
CA LEU A 28 -7.63 -18.35 -5.44
C LEU A 28 -7.07 -18.69 -6.82
N ASN A 29 -7.21 -17.78 -7.78
CA ASN A 29 -6.64 -17.93 -9.11
C ASN A 29 -5.12 -17.71 -9.10
N LYS A 30 -4.40 -18.80 -8.84
CA LYS A 30 -2.93 -18.83 -8.79
C LYS A 30 -2.30 -18.42 -10.12
N GLU A 31 -2.86 -18.84 -11.26
CA GLU A 31 -2.35 -18.46 -12.58
C GLU A 31 -2.48 -16.95 -12.80
N GLY A 32 -3.60 -16.37 -12.38
CA GLY A 32 -3.85 -14.93 -12.41
C GLY A 32 -2.82 -14.14 -11.60
N LEU A 33 -2.48 -14.63 -10.40
CA LEU A 33 -1.44 -14.02 -9.55
C LEU A 33 -0.03 -14.18 -10.13
N LEU A 34 0.31 -15.34 -10.70
CA LEU A 34 1.59 -15.52 -11.40
C LEU A 34 1.70 -14.57 -12.60
N ARG A 35 0.60 -14.38 -13.34
CA ARG A 35 0.52 -13.40 -14.42
C ARG A 35 0.68 -11.98 -13.91
N LEU A 36 0.05 -11.63 -12.79
CA LEU A 36 0.22 -10.34 -12.12
C LEU A 36 1.69 -10.10 -11.78
N TYR A 37 2.38 -11.08 -11.20
CA TYR A 37 3.81 -10.98 -10.88
C TYR A 37 4.66 -10.64 -12.10
N THR A 38 4.48 -11.39 -13.19
CA THR A 38 5.24 -11.18 -14.44
C THR A 38 4.96 -9.80 -15.02
N VAL A 39 3.69 -9.38 -15.05
CA VAL A 39 3.31 -8.04 -15.57
C VAL A 39 3.85 -6.93 -14.66
N ALA A 40 3.85 -7.12 -13.34
CA ALA A 40 4.39 -6.16 -12.38
C ALA A 40 5.90 -5.99 -12.57
N CYS A 41 6.62 -7.09 -12.76
CA CYS A 41 8.05 -7.05 -13.04
C CYS A 41 8.36 -6.33 -14.35
N GLY A 42 7.69 -6.72 -15.44
CA GLY A 42 7.88 -6.06 -16.74
C GLY A 42 7.57 -4.57 -16.69
N PHE A 43 6.45 -4.19 -16.07
CA PHE A 43 6.07 -2.78 -15.95
C PHE A 43 7.13 -1.95 -15.22
N ILE A 44 7.62 -2.38 -14.05
CA ILE A 44 8.63 -1.62 -13.32
C ILE A 44 9.96 -1.56 -14.09
N GLN A 45 10.33 -2.63 -14.79
CA GLN A 45 11.53 -2.65 -15.63
C GLN A 45 11.40 -1.65 -16.80
N ASP A 46 10.26 -1.62 -17.47
CA ASP A 46 9.97 -0.68 -18.55
C ASP A 46 9.98 0.78 -18.05
N MET A 47 9.39 1.03 -16.87
CA MET A 47 9.41 2.36 -16.24
C MET A 47 10.83 2.77 -15.84
N THR A 48 11.64 1.84 -15.33
CA THR A 48 13.04 2.10 -14.97
C THR A 48 13.87 2.45 -16.21
N ALA A 49 13.67 1.74 -17.32
CA ALA A 49 14.36 2.02 -18.58
C ALA A 49 13.97 3.38 -19.18
N GLN A 50 12.72 3.81 -19.02
CA GLN A 50 12.26 5.11 -19.50
C GLN A 50 12.71 6.28 -18.60
N ASP A 51 12.90 6.05 -17.29
CA ASP A 51 13.43 7.04 -16.35
C ASP A 51 14.91 7.42 -16.63
N GLU A 52 15.66 6.55 -17.31
CA GLU A 52 17.02 6.88 -17.79
C GLU A 52 17.02 7.89 -18.96
N GLY A 53 15.85 8.24 -19.50
CA GLY A 53 15.66 9.24 -20.57
C GLY A 53 15.07 10.58 -20.09
N ASP A 54 14.75 11.46 -21.06
CA ASP A 54 14.29 12.85 -20.81
C ASP A 54 12.76 12.98 -20.55
N HIS A 55 12.04 11.86 -20.43
CA HIS A 55 10.56 11.83 -20.32
C HIS A 55 10.03 11.75 -18.87
N ARG A 56 10.88 12.07 -17.88
CA ARG A 56 10.61 11.87 -16.45
C ARG A 56 9.31 12.52 -15.95
N ASN A 57 8.99 13.71 -16.44
CA ASN A 57 7.82 14.48 -15.96
C ASN A 57 6.48 13.83 -16.37
N GLU A 58 6.44 13.11 -17.48
CA GLU A 58 5.23 12.42 -17.98
C GLU A 58 4.95 11.12 -17.21
N LEU A 59 6.00 10.53 -16.65
CA LEU A 59 5.95 9.26 -15.90
C LEU A 59 5.60 9.47 -14.41
N CYS A 60 5.64 10.71 -13.91
CA CYS A 60 5.40 11.06 -12.50
C CYS A 60 3.93 11.42 -12.20
N THR A 61 2.96 10.90 -12.95
CA THR A 61 1.55 11.12 -12.58
C THR A 61 1.20 10.30 -11.33
N THR A 62 0.32 10.83 -10.48
CA THR A 62 -0.16 10.12 -9.28
C THR A 62 -0.73 8.74 -9.60
N PHE A 63 -1.31 8.55 -10.79
CA PHE A 63 -1.82 7.25 -11.21
C PHE A 63 -0.69 6.24 -11.42
N VAL A 64 0.36 6.61 -12.16
CA VAL A 64 1.52 5.75 -12.41
C VAL A 64 2.26 5.43 -11.10
N GLU A 65 2.46 6.42 -10.24
CA GLU A 65 3.10 6.22 -8.93
C GLU A 65 2.33 5.22 -8.05
N ARG A 66 1.00 5.32 -8.01
CA ARG A 66 0.13 4.37 -7.30
C ARG A 66 0.24 2.98 -7.90
N THR A 67 0.29 2.86 -9.23
CA THR A 67 0.45 1.56 -9.90
C THR A 67 1.83 0.95 -9.68
N ILE A 68 2.91 1.75 -9.62
CA ILE A 68 4.25 1.26 -9.23
C ILE A 68 4.20 0.70 -7.80
N THR A 69 3.54 1.40 -6.87
CA THR A 69 3.35 0.93 -5.49
C THR A 69 2.56 -0.38 -5.45
N LEU A 70 1.46 -0.49 -6.21
CA LEU A 70 0.69 -1.72 -6.36
C LEU A 70 1.53 -2.87 -6.90
N ALA A 71 2.34 -2.61 -7.93
CA ALA A 71 3.24 -3.60 -8.52
C ALA A 71 4.27 -4.09 -7.50
N ALA A 72 4.90 -3.19 -6.75
CA ALA A 72 5.86 -3.53 -5.69
C ALA A 72 5.20 -4.39 -4.60
N ILE A 73 4.02 -4.00 -4.09
CA ILE A 73 3.28 -4.80 -3.10
C ILE A 73 2.89 -6.16 -3.67
N SER A 74 2.47 -6.23 -4.93
CA SER A 74 2.12 -7.49 -5.59
C SER A 74 3.31 -8.44 -5.64
N ILE A 75 4.48 -7.94 -6.04
CA ILE A 75 5.74 -8.69 -6.04
C ILE A 75 6.05 -9.20 -4.64
N LEU A 76 6.00 -8.34 -3.62
CA LEU A 76 6.33 -8.73 -2.24
C LEU A 76 5.38 -9.79 -1.67
N LYS A 77 4.06 -9.63 -1.86
CA LYS A 77 3.05 -10.59 -1.41
C LYS A 77 3.29 -11.96 -2.05
N ILE A 78 3.55 -12.00 -3.35
CA ILE A 78 3.77 -13.25 -4.09
C ILE A 78 5.12 -13.88 -3.72
N HIS A 79 6.18 -13.08 -3.64
CA HIS A 79 7.54 -13.51 -3.25
C HIS A 79 7.55 -14.22 -1.89
N ARG A 80 6.64 -13.87 -0.96
CA ARG A 80 6.57 -14.45 0.39
C ARG A 80 5.48 -15.52 0.58
N SER A 81 4.81 -15.90 -0.51
CA SER A 81 3.68 -16.84 -0.48
C SER A 81 4.04 -18.26 -0.90
N GLU A 82 3.06 -19.16 -0.89
CA GLU A 82 3.18 -20.48 -1.52
C GLU A 82 3.45 -20.44 -3.03
N LEU A 83 3.32 -19.28 -3.68
CA LEU A 83 3.62 -19.11 -5.11
C LEU A 83 5.10 -18.83 -5.40
N ALA A 84 5.91 -18.57 -4.36
CA ALA A 84 7.34 -18.26 -4.50
C ALA A 84 8.14 -19.28 -5.35
N PRO A 85 7.91 -20.61 -5.28
CA PRO A 85 8.62 -21.57 -6.11
C PRO A 85 8.32 -21.50 -7.61
N PHE A 86 7.30 -20.76 -8.03
CA PHE A 86 6.84 -20.67 -9.41
C PHE A 86 7.21 -19.34 -10.08
N VAL A 87 8.00 -18.49 -9.42
CA VAL A 87 8.43 -17.19 -9.92
C VAL A 87 9.94 -17.03 -9.78
N ASP A 88 10.53 -16.12 -10.57
CA ASP A 88 11.92 -15.71 -10.43
C ASP A 88 12.05 -14.71 -9.27
N LEU A 89 12.50 -15.20 -8.12
CA LEU A 89 12.64 -14.41 -6.89
C LEU A 89 13.76 -13.37 -6.98
N ASP A 90 14.86 -13.70 -7.64
CA ASP A 90 16.00 -12.78 -7.81
C ASP A 90 15.63 -11.60 -8.70
N ALA A 91 14.90 -11.86 -9.79
CA ALA A 91 14.36 -10.80 -10.64
C ALA A 91 13.32 -9.96 -9.91
N GLY A 92 12.46 -10.60 -9.10
CA GLY A 92 11.46 -9.91 -8.28
C GLY A 92 12.07 -8.97 -7.26
N GLU A 93 13.09 -9.42 -6.53
CA GLU A 93 13.80 -8.60 -5.55
C GLU A 93 14.40 -7.36 -6.20
N LYS A 94 15.16 -7.53 -7.29
CA LYS A 94 15.76 -6.40 -8.01
C LYS A 94 14.69 -5.40 -8.46
N THR A 95 13.61 -5.92 -9.05
CA THR A 95 12.48 -5.12 -9.52
C THR A 95 11.81 -4.37 -8.37
N TYR A 96 11.62 -5.01 -7.21
CA TYR A 96 11.03 -4.39 -6.03
C TYR A 96 11.87 -3.18 -5.56
N PHE A 97 13.19 -3.32 -5.54
CA PHE A 97 14.08 -2.20 -5.19
C PHE A 97 14.09 -1.11 -6.26
N SER A 98 13.99 -1.44 -7.54
CA SER A 98 13.80 -0.44 -8.60
C SER A 98 12.52 0.38 -8.39
N ALA A 99 11.42 -0.26 -7.99
CA ALA A 99 10.18 0.45 -7.67
C ALA A 99 10.35 1.43 -6.50
N ILE A 100 11.10 1.07 -5.46
CA ILE A 100 11.43 2.01 -4.35
C ILE A 100 12.17 3.23 -4.87
N LEU A 101 13.12 3.04 -5.79
CA LEU A 101 13.87 4.15 -6.38
C LEU A 101 12.97 5.04 -7.24
N LEU A 102 12.08 4.45 -8.04
CA LEU A 102 11.14 5.21 -8.88
C LEU A 102 10.20 6.09 -8.04
N VAL A 103 9.54 5.53 -7.03
CA VAL A 103 8.62 6.33 -6.18
C VAL A 103 9.36 7.38 -5.35
N ARG A 104 10.63 7.11 -4.96
CA ARG A 104 11.47 8.12 -4.31
C ARG A 104 11.86 9.25 -5.26
N LYS A 105 12.13 8.95 -6.54
CA LYS A 105 12.46 9.96 -7.56
C LYS A 105 11.25 10.80 -7.98
N ALA A 106 10.04 10.24 -7.89
CA ALA A 106 8.80 10.96 -8.16
C ALA A 106 8.44 11.97 -7.05
N SER A 107 9.05 11.84 -5.87
CA SER A 107 8.87 12.76 -4.75
C SER A 107 9.39 14.17 -5.07
N ILE A 108 8.57 15.16 -4.82
CA ILE A 108 8.86 16.60 -5.00
C ILE A 108 9.18 17.25 -3.66
N GLU A 109 8.59 16.76 -2.57
CA GLU A 109 8.73 17.31 -1.22
C GLU A 109 9.05 16.23 -0.20
N ASN A 110 9.80 16.60 0.84
CA ASN A 110 10.03 15.71 1.98
C ASN A 110 8.69 15.27 2.58
N ASP A 111 8.57 13.98 2.90
CA ASP A 111 7.35 13.38 3.44
C ASP A 111 6.09 13.50 2.58
N ASP A 112 6.24 13.74 1.28
CA ASP A 112 5.13 13.55 0.33
C ASP A 112 4.77 12.06 0.13
N LEU A 113 3.83 11.82 -0.78
CA LEU A 113 3.37 10.47 -1.11
C LEU A 113 4.49 9.52 -1.52
N GLY A 114 5.36 9.96 -2.44
CA GLY A 114 6.43 9.14 -3.00
C GLY A 114 7.50 8.84 -1.96
N ALA A 115 7.88 9.83 -1.16
CA ALA A 115 8.83 9.66 -0.05
C ALA A 115 8.30 8.64 0.98
N ARG A 116 7.04 8.76 1.38
CA ARG A 116 6.41 7.83 2.33
C ARG A 116 6.26 6.43 1.74
N ALA A 117 5.83 6.31 0.48
CA ALA A 117 5.75 5.02 -0.20
C ALA A 117 7.13 4.32 -0.23
N ALA A 118 8.20 5.04 -0.59
CA ALA A 118 9.56 4.51 -0.59
C ALA A 118 9.98 3.99 0.81
N SER A 119 9.64 4.72 1.87
CA SER A 119 9.93 4.35 3.26
C SER A 119 9.17 3.09 3.68
N ILE A 120 7.86 3.04 3.43
CA ILE A 120 7.00 1.90 3.76
C ILE A 120 7.46 0.64 3.03
N LEU A 121 7.71 0.72 1.73
CA LEU A 121 8.19 -0.41 0.93
C LEU A 121 9.55 -0.93 1.45
N SER A 122 10.48 -0.02 1.75
CA SER A 122 11.79 -0.40 2.31
C SER A 122 11.63 -1.15 3.65
N GLN A 123 10.76 -0.68 4.53
CA GLN A 123 10.49 -1.31 5.83
C GLN A 123 9.78 -2.66 5.67
N LEU A 124 8.78 -2.76 4.79
CA LEU A 124 8.09 -4.02 4.49
C LEU A 124 9.03 -5.10 3.93
N TRP A 125 10.03 -4.72 3.12
CA TRP A 125 11.04 -5.66 2.65
C TRP A 125 11.91 -6.22 3.78
N THR A 126 12.26 -5.41 4.77
CA THR A 126 13.08 -5.87 5.90
C THR A 126 12.29 -6.67 6.95
N SER A 127 10.96 -6.46 7.01
CA SER A 127 10.08 -7.18 7.92
C SER A 127 10.22 -8.70 7.78
N GLN A 128 10.30 -9.38 8.92
CA GLN A 128 10.28 -10.84 9.02
C GLN A 128 8.85 -11.40 9.15
N LYS A 129 7.86 -10.55 9.44
CA LYS A 129 6.47 -10.95 9.74
C LYS A 129 5.50 -10.68 8.59
N ALA A 130 5.69 -9.58 7.85
CA ALA A 130 4.77 -9.13 6.83
C ALA A 130 4.64 -10.16 5.69
N PHE A 131 3.41 -10.55 5.40
CA PHE A 131 3.00 -11.52 4.36
C PHE A 131 3.59 -12.93 4.50
N ARG A 132 4.24 -13.26 5.61
CA ARG A 132 4.73 -14.63 5.86
C ARG A 132 3.72 -15.42 6.66
N ARG A 133 3.51 -16.67 6.26
CA ARG A 133 2.76 -17.63 7.07
C ARG A 133 3.52 -17.91 8.36
N ARG A 134 2.85 -17.81 9.51
CA ARG A 134 3.47 -18.13 10.80
C ARG A 134 3.60 -19.65 10.98
N PRO A 135 4.66 -20.13 11.67
CA PRO A 135 4.90 -21.57 11.87
C PRO A 135 3.80 -22.30 12.64
N ASP A 136 3.05 -21.58 13.47
CA ASP A 136 1.94 -22.09 14.28
C ASP A 136 0.67 -22.40 13.46
N GLY A 137 0.70 -22.14 12.14
CA GLY A 137 -0.47 -22.27 11.28
C GLY A 137 -1.56 -21.22 11.52
N ARG A 138 -1.38 -20.34 12.52
CA ARG A 138 -2.27 -19.22 12.90
C ARG A 138 -1.86 -17.89 12.27
N GLY A 139 -0.79 -17.88 11.48
CA GLY A 139 -0.38 -16.71 10.73
C GLY A 139 -1.30 -16.45 9.55
N GLY A 140 -1.58 -15.17 9.31
CA GLY A 140 -2.38 -14.73 8.18
C GLY A 140 -1.88 -15.33 6.87
N LYS A 141 -2.85 -15.69 6.02
CA LYS A 141 -2.60 -16.16 4.65
C LYS A 141 -2.02 -14.98 3.88
N GLY A 142 -0.70 -14.92 3.68
CA GLY A 142 0.00 -13.72 3.18
C GLY A 142 -0.52 -13.15 1.84
N LEU A 143 -1.17 -13.99 1.01
CA LEU A 143 -1.85 -13.60 -0.22
C LEU A 143 -3.25 -13.02 -0.01
N GLU A 144 -3.91 -13.39 1.09
CA GLU A 144 -5.22 -12.87 1.43
C GLU A 144 -5.16 -11.35 1.61
N THR A 145 -6.19 -10.68 1.12
CA THR A 145 -6.36 -9.24 1.23
C THR A 145 -7.68 -8.98 1.90
N LYS A 146 -7.63 -8.39 3.10
CA LYS A 146 -8.80 -8.26 3.96
C LYS A 146 -9.62 -7.02 3.65
N ILE A 147 -8.93 -5.96 3.26
CA ILE A 147 -9.57 -4.75 2.78
C ILE A 147 -10.14 -5.03 1.39
N ARG A 148 -11.41 -4.67 1.17
CA ARG A 148 -12.11 -4.88 -0.11
C ARG A 148 -12.79 -3.62 -0.65
N SER A 149 -12.66 -2.49 0.06
CA SER A 149 -13.34 -1.22 -0.22
C SER A 149 -12.56 -0.28 -1.16
N ARG A 150 -11.45 -0.73 -1.75
CA ARG A 150 -10.50 0.12 -2.50
C ARG A 150 -10.18 -0.39 -3.90
N LEU A 151 -11.02 -1.24 -4.47
CA LEU A 151 -10.80 -1.80 -5.81
C LEU A 151 -9.43 -2.49 -5.89
N SER A 152 -8.64 -2.26 -6.95
CA SER A 152 -7.29 -2.81 -7.14
C SER A 152 -6.32 -2.42 -6.02
N MET A 153 -6.45 -1.21 -5.46
CA MET A 153 -5.58 -0.69 -4.41
C MET A 153 -5.83 -1.34 -3.04
N SER A 154 -6.85 -2.17 -2.91
CA SER A 154 -7.13 -2.94 -1.69
C SER A 154 -5.91 -3.71 -1.17
N ALA A 155 -5.12 -4.31 -2.07
CA ALA A 155 -3.89 -5.02 -1.71
C ALA A 155 -2.82 -4.09 -1.09
N VAL A 156 -2.73 -2.85 -1.57
CA VAL A 156 -1.80 -1.84 -1.05
C VAL A 156 -2.24 -1.35 0.33
N PHE A 157 -3.52 -1.05 0.50
CA PHE A 157 -4.03 -0.62 1.81
C PHE A 157 -3.93 -1.74 2.85
N ASP A 158 -4.17 -2.99 2.46
CA ASP A 158 -3.93 -4.14 3.32
C ASP A 158 -2.46 -4.20 3.74
N ALA A 159 -1.53 -4.05 2.79
CA ALA A 159 -0.10 -3.97 3.07
C ALA A 159 0.29 -2.83 4.02
N PHE A 160 -0.36 -1.66 3.92
CA PHE A 160 -0.14 -0.56 4.85
C PHE A 160 -0.59 -0.91 6.27
N TRP A 161 -1.60 -1.75 6.44
CA TRP A 161 -1.97 -2.24 7.77
C TRP A 161 -0.95 -3.21 8.35
N TRP A 162 -0.37 -4.09 7.54
CA TRP A 162 0.78 -4.91 7.96
C TRP A 162 1.93 -4.03 8.44
N TRP A 163 2.25 -2.98 7.69
CA TRP A 163 3.29 -2.02 8.06
C TRP A 163 2.93 -1.27 9.36
N ARG A 164 1.72 -0.72 9.47
CA ARG A 164 1.28 0.05 10.66
C ARG A 164 1.28 -0.80 11.92
N GLU A 165 0.92 -2.07 11.81
CA GLU A 165 0.95 -2.98 12.94
C GLU A 165 2.38 -3.20 13.46
N GLU A 166 3.32 -3.41 12.55
CA GLU A 166 4.69 -3.75 12.91
C GLU A 166 5.52 -2.53 13.31
N PHE A 167 5.41 -1.43 12.56
CA PHE A 167 6.30 -0.27 12.68
C PHE A 167 5.63 0.95 13.34
N ALA A 168 4.30 1.04 13.34
CA ALA A 168 3.56 2.15 13.97
C ALA A 168 2.79 1.74 15.24
N GLY A 169 2.87 0.48 15.66
CA GLY A 169 2.22 -0.05 16.86
C GLY A 169 0.70 0.01 16.85
N LYS A 170 0.07 0.11 15.66
CA LYS A 170 -1.39 0.19 15.52
C LYS A 170 -2.02 -1.19 15.48
N ILE A 171 -3.19 -1.35 16.11
CA ILE A 171 -3.96 -2.60 15.99
C ILE A 171 -4.66 -2.61 14.63
N ASN A 172 -4.47 -3.68 13.86
CA ASN A 172 -5.18 -3.87 12.60
C ASN A 172 -6.63 -4.30 12.89
N PRO A 173 -7.65 -3.46 12.56
CA PRO A 173 -9.05 -3.75 12.84
C PRO A 173 -9.62 -4.89 11.99
N TYR A 174 -8.88 -5.34 10.97
CA TYR A 174 -9.29 -6.41 10.06
C TYR A 174 -8.69 -7.77 10.41
N LYS A 175 -8.03 -7.94 11.57
CA LYS A 175 -7.56 -9.28 11.98
C LYS A 175 -8.75 -10.22 12.23
N ASP A 176 -8.58 -11.49 11.89
CA ASP A 176 -9.61 -12.49 12.16
C ASP A 176 -9.79 -12.57 13.68
N GLU A 177 -11.05 -12.52 14.13
CA GLU A 177 -11.45 -12.57 15.55
C GLU A 177 -11.18 -13.93 16.22
N ASP A 178 -10.08 -14.61 15.91
CA ASP A 178 -9.75 -15.92 16.47
C ASP A 178 -9.13 -15.83 17.89
N GLN A 179 -9.28 -14.70 18.59
CA GLN A 179 -8.73 -14.50 19.94
C GLN A 179 -9.70 -13.95 21.00
N SER A 180 -11.01 -13.92 20.75
CA SER A 180 -11.97 -13.62 21.83
C SER A 180 -13.17 -14.57 21.78
N PRO A 181 -13.62 -15.16 22.90
CA PRO A 181 -14.96 -15.74 22.95
C PRO A 181 -15.97 -14.66 22.57
N PRO A 182 -17.08 -15.00 21.89
CA PRO A 182 -18.10 -14.03 21.55
C PRO A 182 -18.51 -13.29 22.84
N PRO A 183 -18.60 -11.96 22.84
CA PRO A 183 -19.12 -11.24 23.98
C PRO A 183 -20.51 -11.82 24.31
N PRO A 184 -20.86 -11.96 25.61
CA PRO A 184 -22.19 -12.41 25.99
C PRO A 184 -23.22 -11.55 25.26
N ALA A 185 -24.27 -12.20 24.73
CA ALA A 185 -25.31 -11.55 23.96
C ALA A 185 -25.72 -10.24 24.65
N PRO A 186 -25.76 -9.10 23.96
CA PRO A 186 -26.16 -7.85 24.57
C PRO A 186 -27.55 -8.02 25.13
N GLU A 187 -27.67 -7.86 26.44
CA GLU A 187 -28.96 -7.67 27.10
C GLU A 187 -29.69 -6.56 26.32
N ALA A 188 -30.92 -6.86 25.89
CA ALA A 188 -31.66 -6.14 24.86
C ALA A 188 -31.22 -4.68 24.71
N LEU A 189 -30.58 -4.37 23.58
CA LEU A 189 -30.08 -3.04 23.25
C LEU A 189 -31.18 -2.03 23.58
N ALA A 190 -30.95 -1.22 24.63
CA ALA A 190 -31.75 -0.04 24.86
C ALA A 190 -31.75 0.75 23.54
N PRO A 191 -32.91 1.32 23.13
CA PRO A 191 -33.02 1.99 21.85
C PRO A 191 -31.93 3.07 21.77
N VAL A 192 -30.98 2.86 20.88
CA VAL A 192 -29.90 3.80 20.61
C VAL A 192 -30.54 5.02 19.98
N ASP A 193 -30.32 6.19 20.58
CA ASP A 193 -30.75 7.46 20.01
C ASP A 193 -30.19 7.55 18.57
N PRO A 194 -31.01 7.88 17.55
CA PRO A 194 -30.54 8.03 16.18
C PRO A 194 -29.32 8.96 16.04
N MET A 195 -29.13 9.91 16.97
CA MET A 195 -27.91 10.73 17.03
C MET A 195 -26.69 9.96 17.53
N ASP A 196 -26.83 9.03 18.47
CA ASP A 196 -25.72 8.20 18.98
C ASP A 196 -25.29 7.12 17.98
N ALA A 197 -26.21 6.65 17.13
CA ALA A 197 -25.87 5.74 16.01
C ALA A 197 -25.03 6.43 14.92
N ILE A 198 -25.14 7.76 14.79
CA ILE A 198 -24.29 8.56 13.89
C ILE A 198 -22.86 8.65 14.42
N PHE A 199 -22.65 8.55 15.74
CA PHE A 199 -21.33 8.62 16.38
C PHE A 199 -20.60 7.28 16.55
N MET A 200 -21.18 6.14 16.11
CA MET A 200 -20.45 4.86 16.04
C MET A 200 -19.46 4.79 14.87
N PHE A 201 -19.58 5.71 13.92
CA PHE A 201 -18.49 6.10 13.05
C PHE A 201 -17.79 7.26 13.78
N ASP A 202 -16.66 6.97 14.41
CA ASP A 202 -15.77 8.00 14.93
C ASP A 202 -15.62 9.09 13.86
N ASN A 203 -15.93 10.35 14.21
CA ASN A 203 -15.79 11.53 13.33
C ASN A 203 -14.31 11.87 13.04
N GLY A 204 -13.39 10.93 13.26
CA GLY A 204 -12.06 10.94 12.69
C GLY A 204 -12.12 10.53 11.21
N PRO A 205 -11.34 11.17 10.33
CA PRO A 205 -11.35 10.85 8.91
C PRO A 205 -11.01 9.38 8.66
N PHE A 206 -11.82 8.71 7.82
CA PHE A 206 -11.52 7.38 7.31
C PHE A 206 -10.18 7.39 6.56
N PRO A 207 -9.32 6.36 6.66
CA PRO A 207 -7.97 6.36 6.10
C PRO A 207 -8.02 6.11 4.58
N ASP A 208 -8.50 7.11 3.86
CA ASP A 208 -8.57 7.19 2.41
C ASP A 208 -7.52 8.22 2.00
N TYR A 209 -6.24 7.87 2.00
CA TYR A 209 -5.17 8.82 1.64
C TYR A 209 -5.17 10.15 2.43
N ASP A 210 -5.96 10.35 3.50
CA ASP A 210 -6.02 11.65 4.20
C ASP A 210 -4.71 12.06 4.88
N TRP A 211 -3.80 11.13 5.16
CA TRP A 211 -2.43 11.47 5.55
C TRP A 211 -1.58 12.07 4.42
N ALA A 212 -2.02 11.89 3.18
CA ALA A 212 -1.44 12.43 1.96
C ALA A 212 -2.28 13.56 1.34
N ALA A 213 -3.59 13.61 1.64
CA ALA A 213 -4.49 14.66 1.22
C ALA A 213 -4.55 15.82 2.25
N ASN A 214 -4.22 15.58 3.52
CA ASN A 214 -3.80 16.65 4.43
C ASN A 214 -2.36 17.05 4.07
N MET A 215 -2.23 17.79 2.96
CA MET A 215 -1.23 18.86 2.93
C MET A 215 -1.65 19.84 4.02
N ASP A 216 -1.20 19.63 5.25
CA ASP A 216 -1.36 20.67 6.26
C ASP A 216 -0.38 21.80 5.88
N ILE A 217 -0.86 22.70 5.03
CA ILE A 217 -0.27 24.02 4.77
C ILE A 217 -0.31 24.88 6.06
N GLY A 218 -0.76 24.32 7.20
CA GLY A 218 -0.83 24.96 8.50
C GLY A 218 0.43 24.89 9.36
N ASP A 219 1.40 24.00 9.09
CA ASP A 219 2.63 23.92 9.90
C ASP A 219 3.73 24.90 9.43
N PHE A 220 3.42 25.78 8.48
CA PHE A 220 4.23 26.96 8.24
C PHE A 220 3.90 27.99 9.32
N ASP A 221 4.70 28.02 10.39
CA ASP A 221 4.75 29.17 11.29
C ASP A 221 5.79 30.18 10.75
N PRO A 222 5.40 31.19 9.97
CA PRO A 222 6.33 32.22 9.50
C PRO A 222 6.88 33.08 10.66
N VAL A 223 6.32 32.99 11.87
CA VAL A 223 6.79 33.72 13.06
C VAL A 223 7.91 32.98 13.78
N ALA A 224 8.02 31.65 13.64
CA ALA A 224 9.10 30.86 14.22
C ALA A 224 10.48 31.08 13.53
N MET A 225 10.50 31.62 12.30
CA MET A 225 11.73 31.96 11.57
C MET A 225 12.26 33.38 11.87
N ASP A 226 11.45 34.27 12.46
CA ASP A 226 11.85 35.64 12.78
C ASP A 226 12.63 35.74 14.11
N HIS A 227 12.64 34.67 14.92
CA HIS A 227 13.43 34.60 16.15
C HIS A 227 14.92 34.27 15.94
N LEU A 228 15.37 34.13 14.70
CA LEU A 228 16.80 33.97 14.38
C LEU A 228 17.46 35.21 13.78
N HIS A 229 16.75 36.34 13.62
CA HIS A 229 17.34 37.58 13.07
C HIS A 229 17.07 38.88 13.86
N GLY A 230 16.54 38.81 15.09
CA GLY A 230 16.13 40.01 15.84
C GLY A 230 16.77 40.21 17.20
N GLY A 231 17.99 40.76 17.22
CA GLY A 231 18.50 41.58 18.34
C GLY A 231 19.82 41.09 18.95
N SER A 232 20.84 41.92 19.19
CA SER A 232 21.05 43.34 18.89
C SER A 232 22.51 43.65 19.27
N THR A 233 23.06 44.68 18.63
CA THR A 233 24.25 45.50 18.99
C THR A 233 25.63 44.85 18.93
#